data_AF-A0A1R0L021-F1
#
_entry.id   AF-A0A1R0L021-F1
#
_cell.length_a   1.000
_cell.length_b   1.000
_cell.length_c   1.000
_cell.angle_alpha   90.00
_cell.angle_beta   90.00
_cell.angle_gamma   90.00
#
_symmetry.space_group_name_H-M   'P 1'
#
loop_
_entity.id
_entity.type
_entity.pdbx_description
1 polymer ?
#
loop_
_entity_poly.entity_id
_entity_poly.type
_entity_poly.pdbx_seq_one_letter_code
_entity_poly.pdbx_strand_id
1 'polypeptide(L)'
;MSTTESIGTPTAQPAPARAAIIGDLYDRTAELPLRDIAARVLEDLVAVQDDDMIHADAEFAVAADESGPQNQIRITITGLPHSDHGTADTPSMDVTRDVFRSAFALASHYNRFVSSPYQLRYLVVIQAVHDSGTVYAEGAGAIGLWDTPPLPAPAEEVLHQG
;
A
#
# COMPACT_ATOMS: atom_id res chain seq x y z
N MET A 1 -26.53 63.49 -15.36
CA MET A 1 -25.21 62.90 -15.65
C MET A 1 -25.19 61.55 -14.96
N SER A 2 -25.09 60.46 -15.71
CA SER A 2 -25.07 59.09 -15.17
C SER A 2 -23.64 58.58 -15.23
N THR A 3 -23.10 58.19 -14.08
CA THR A 3 -21.79 57.52 -13.99
C THR A 3 -22.06 56.02 -13.83
N THR A 4 -21.75 55.24 -14.87
CA THR A 4 -21.75 53.78 -14.83
C THR A 4 -20.45 53.29 -14.24
N GLU A 5 -20.50 52.68 -13.05
CA GLU A 5 -19.37 51.93 -12.49
C GLU A 5 -19.16 50.64 -13.29
N SER A 6 -17.93 50.46 -13.78
CA SER A 6 -17.47 49.25 -14.46
C SER A 6 -17.23 48.17 -13.40
N ILE A 7 -18.06 47.13 -13.42
CA ILE A 7 -17.88 45.94 -12.57
C ILE A 7 -16.74 45.13 -13.20
N GLY A 8 -15.57 45.19 -12.57
CA GLY A 8 -14.39 44.43 -12.97
C GLY A 8 -14.71 42.93 -13.06
N THR A 9 -14.24 42.30 -14.14
CA THR A 9 -14.34 40.86 -14.37
C THR A 9 -13.73 40.11 -13.18
N PRO A 10 -14.40 39.10 -12.59
CA PRO A 10 -13.76 38.25 -11.60
C PRO A 10 -12.56 37.58 -12.26
N THR A 11 -11.34 37.89 -11.80
CA THR A 11 -10.15 37.10 -12.12
C THR A 11 -10.44 35.67 -11.68
N ALA A 12 -10.65 34.78 -12.65
CA ALA A 12 -10.81 33.36 -12.40
C ALA A 12 -9.60 32.89 -11.59
N GLN A 13 -9.83 32.49 -10.34
CA GLN A 13 -8.80 31.88 -9.52
C GLN A 13 -8.26 30.68 -10.29
N PRO A 14 -6.93 30.57 -10.51
CA PRO A 14 -6.37 29.41 -11.18
C PRO A 14 -6.83 28.15 -10.44
N ALA A 15 -7.36 27.18 -11.20
CA ALA A 15 -7.77 25.91 -10.65
C ALA A 15 -6.61 25.34 -9.81
N PRO A 16 -6.88 24.76 -8.62
CA PRO A 16 -5.83 24.19 -7.80
C PRO A 16 -4.98 23.24 -8.65
N ALA A 17 -3.66 23.40 -8.58
CA ALA A 17 -2.73 22.58 -9.34
C ALA A 17 -3.00 21.11 -9.02
N ARG A 18 -3.16 20.29 -10.07
CA ARG A 18 -3.31 18.83 -9.91
C ARG A 18 -2.04 18.31 -9.25
N ALA A 19 -2.19 17.67 -8.10
CA ALA A 19 -1.08 16.96 -7.47
C ALA A 19 -0.99 15.58 -8.14
N ALA A 20 0.18 15.28 -8.69
CA ALA A 20 0.50 13.95 -9.20
C ALA A 20 1.71 13.42 -8.42
N ILE A 21 1.61 12.20 -7.93
CA ILE A 21 2.72 11.46 -7.33
C ILE A 21 2.99 10.28 -8.26
N ILE A 22 4.20 10.19 -8.77
CA ILE A 22 4.60 9.22 -9.79
C ILE A 22 5.80 8.47 -9.22
N GLY A 23 5.72 7.15 -9.20
CA GLY A 23 6.85 6.31 -8.81
C GLY A 23 7.95 6.33 -9.86
N ASP A 24 9.20 6.15 -9.43
CA ASP A 24 10.39 6.35 -10.29
C ASP A 24 10.43 5.45 -11.54
N LEU A 25 9.73 4.31 -11.50
CA LEU A 25 9.69 3.32 -12.57
C LEU A 25 8.35 3.30 -13.32
N TYR A 26 7.42 4.21 -12.97
CA TYR A 26 6.09 4.25 -13.60
C TYR A 26 6.20 4.43 -15.12
N ASP A 27 6.93 5.43 -15.61
CA ASP A 27 6.96 5.75 -17.04
C ASP A 27 7.49 4.58 -17.89
N ARG A 28 8.44 3.81 -17.35
CA ARG A 28 9.02 2.62 -18.02
C ARG A 28 8.08 1.42 -18.02
N THR A 29 7.07 1.43 -17.16
CA THR A 29 6.19 0.30 -16.93
C THR A 29 4.73 0.62 -17.16
N ALA A 30 4.39 1.83 -17.60
CA ALA A 30 3.01 2.33 -17.68
C ALA A 30 2.10 1.48 -18.58
N GLU A 31 2.67 0.86 -19.62
CA GLU A 31 1.96 0.01 -20.58
C GLU A 31 1.94 -1.47 -20.17
N LEU A 32 2.67 -1.85 -19.11
CA LEU A 32 2.70 -3.23 -18.66
C LEU A 32 1.38 -3.60 -17.96
N PRO A 33 0.87 -4.83 -18.17
CA PRO A 33 -0.27 -5.34 -17.43
C PRO A 33 0.08 -5.51 -15.95
N LEU A 34 -0.93 -5.44 -15.08
CA LEU A 34 -0.70 -5.42 -13.63
C LEU A 34 -0.02 -6.69 -13.11
N ARG A 35 -0.29 -7.84 -13.74
CA ARG A 35 0.40 -9.11 -13.43
C ARG A 35 1.91 -9.04 -13.65
N ASP A 36 2.37 -8.31 -14.66
CA ASP A 36 3.79 -8.18 -14.97
C ASP A 36 4.45 -7.19 -14.00
N ILE A 37 3.69 -6.20 -13.50
CA ILE A 37 4.11 -5.34 -12.37
C ILE A 37 4.24 -6.18 -11.10
N ALA A 38 3.27 -7.05 -10.79
CA ALA A 38 3.32 -7.92 -9.62
C ALA A 38 4.57 -8.82 -9.63
N ALA A 39 4.91 -9.39 -10.79
CA ALA A 39 6.13 -10.18 -10.95
C ALA A 39 7.40 -9.35 -10.69
N ARG A 40 7.48 -8.13 -11.23
CA ARG A 40 8.61 -7.21 -10.98
C ARG A 40 8.73 -6.80 -9.52
N VAL A 41 7.61 -6.55 -8.84
CA VAL A 41 7.62 -6.24 -7.40
C VAL A 41 8.15 -7.41 -6.60
N LEU A 42 7.80 -8.65 -6.96
CA LEU A 42 8.36 -9.84 -6.33
C LEU A 42 9.88 -9.95 -6.61
N GLU A 43 10.32 -9.73 -7.84
CA GLU A 43 11.75 -9.73 -8.20
C GLU A 43 12.54 -8.70 -7.38
N ASP A 44 12.03 -7.48 -7.24
CA ASP A 44 12.67 -6.43 -6.43
C ASP A 44 12.69 -6.78 -4.94
N LEU A 45 11.62 -7.36 -4.41
CA LEU A 45 11.54 -7.80 -3.02
C LEU A 45 12.61 -8.86 -2.71
N VAL A 46 12.75 -9.85 -3.58
CA VAL A 46 13.77 -10.91 -3.46
C VAL A 46 15.17 -10.30 -3.59
N ALA A 47 15.41 -9.42 -4.57
CA ALA A 47 16.71 -8.80 -4.75
C ALA A 47 17.14 -7.95 -3.53
N VAL A 48 16.22 -7.17 -2.95
CA VAL A 48 16.48 -6.35 -1.76
C VAL A 48 16.64 -7.22 -0.51
N GLN A 49 15.96 -8.37 -0.45
CA GLN A 49 16.20 -9.37 0.59
C GLN A 49 17.60 -10.01 0.46
N ASP A 50 18.04 -10.36 -0.75
CA ASP A 50 19.37 -10.91 -1.02
C ASP A 50 20.50 -9.93 -0.65
N ASP A 51 20.21 -8.62 -0.65
CA ASP A 51 21.12 -7.55 -0.20
C ASP A 51 21.05 -7.30 1.34
N ASP A 52 20.43 -8.20 2.11
CA ASP A 52 20.22 -8.11 3.57
C ASP A 52 19.45 -6.85 4.04
N MET A 53 18.68 -6.20 3.14
CA MET A 53 17.92 -4.98 3.46
C MET A 53 16.49 -5.27 3.96
N ILE A 54 16.02 -6.51 3.82
CA ILE A 54 14.74 -7.02 4.33
C ILE A 54 15.03 -8.26 5.18
N HIS A 55 14.16 -8.54 6.15
CA HIS A 55 14.32 -9.71 7.02
C HIS A 55 14.48 -11.01 6.20
N ALA A 56 15.53 -11.79 6.46
CA ALA A 56 15.89 -12.96 5.66
C ALA A 56 14.83 -14.07 5.65
N ASP A 57 14.09 -14.23 6.75
CA ASP A 57 13.03 -15.24 6.85
C ASP A 57 11.70 -14.78 6.21
N ALA A 58 11.61 -13.56 5.66
CA ALA A 58 10.39 -13.08 5.03
C ALA A 58 10.16 -13.79 3.69
N GLU A 59 9.07 -14.51 3.55
CA GLU A 59 8.68 -15.11 2.27
C GLU A 59 7.59 -14.27 1.62
N PHE A 60 7.76 -13.95 0.33
CA PHE A 60 6.86 -13.07 -0.41
C PHE A 60 6.06 -13.82 -1.47
N ALA A 61 4.76 -13.60 -1.49
CA ALA A 61 3.91 -13.88 -2.63
C ALA A 61 3.24 -12.59 -3.11
N VAL A 62 3.34 -12.29 -4.40
CA VAL A 62 2.78 -11.05 -4.98
C VAL A 62 1.81 -11.40 -6.11
N ALA A 63 0.60 -10.84 -6.04
CA ALA A 63 -0.46 -11.09 -7.02
C ALA A 63 -1.16 -9.79 -7.44
N ALA A 64 -1.57 -9.74 -8.70
CA ALA A 64 -2.45 -8.70 -9.21
C ALA A 64 -3.92 -9.11 -9.02
N ASP A 65 -4.74 -8.20 -8.51
CA ASP A 65 -6.19 -8.36 -8.38
C ASP A 65 -6.90 -7.21 -9.10
N GLU A 66 -7.51 -7.51 -10.23
CA GLU A 66 -8.27 -6.58 -11.07
C GLU A 66 -9.78 -6.86 -11.01
N SER A 67 -10.24 -7.65 -10.02
CA SER A 67 -11.64 -8.04 -9.90
C SER A 67 -12.54 -6.95 -9.28
N GLY A 68 -11.92 -6.04 -8.49
CA GLY A 68 -12.61 -4.98 -7.76
C GLY A 68 -12.73 -3.66 -8.53
N PRO A 69 -13.37 -2.65 -7.91
CA PRO A 69 -13.49 -1.30 -8.50
C PRO A 69 -12.16 -0.55 -8.59
N GLN A 70 -11.17 -0.97 -7.81
CA GLN A 70 -9.81 -0.46 -7.82
C GLN A 70 -8.87 -1.65 -7.93
N ASN A 71 -8.03 -1.63 -8.96
CA ASN A 71 -6.95 -2.60 -9.16
C ASN A 71 -6.04 -2.65 -7.92
N GLN A 72 -5.53 -3.83 -7.57
CA GLN A 72 -4.67 -4.04 -6.41
C GLN A 72 -3.44 -4.88 -6.76
N ILE A 73 -2.34 -4.57 -6.11
CA ILE A 73 -1.20 -5.48 -5.93
C ILE A 73 -1.28 -5.98 -4.50
N ARG A 74 -1.53 -7.29 -4.34
CA ARG A 74 -1.58 -7.98 -3.06
C ARG A 74 -0.22 -8.61 -2.78
N ILE A 75 0.37 -8.28 -1.64
CA ILE A 75 1.64 -8.82 -1.15
C ILE A 75 1.32 -9.61 0.11
N THR A 76 1.51 -10.92 0.07
CA THR A 76 1.41 -11.80 1.23
C THR A 76 2.82 -12.07 1.74
N ILE A 77 3.00 -11.95 3.05
CA ILE A 77 4.27 -12.15 3.73
C ILE A 77 4.10 -13.25 4.78
N THR A 78 4.96 -14.28 4.70
CA THR A 78 5.06 -15.37 5.67
C THR A 78 6.48 -15.43 6.26
N GLY A 79 6.71 -16.27 7.27
CA GLY A 79 8.03 -16.51 7.86
C GLY A 79 8.59 -15.41 8.78
N LEU A 80 7.90 -14.27 8.89
CA LEU A 80 8.30 -13.22 9.84
C LEU A 80 8.11 -13.65 11.30
N PRO A 81 9.02 -13.25 12.21
CA PRO A 81 8.91 -13.57 13.62
C PRO A 81 7.65 -12.95 14.23
N HIS A 82 6.73 -13.80 14.66
CA HIS A 82 5.47 -13.41 15.30
C HIS A 82 5.34 -14.04 16.68
N SER A 83 4.67 -13.36 17.60
CA SER A 83 4.32 -13.97 18.89
C SER A 83 3.08 -14.84 18.71
N ASP A 84 3.16 -16.12 19.09
CA ASP A 84 2.03 -17.09 19.02
C ASP A 84 0.88 -16.76 19.99
N HIS A 85 0.95 -15.63 20.69
CA HIS A 85 0.05 -15.24 21.77
C HIS A 85 -0.57 -13.86 21.53
N GLY A 86 -1.34 -13.72 20.45
CA GLY A 86 -2.44 -12.74 20.28
C GLY A 86 -2.11 -11.24 20.29
N THR A 87 -0.97 -10.84 20.83
CA THR A 87 -0.41 -9.49 20.85
C THR A 87 1.07 -9.67 20.62
N ALA A 88 1.54 -9.35 19.41
CA ALA A 88 2.96 -9.41 19.11
C ALA A 88 3.75 -8.55 20.10
N ASP A 89 4.82 -9.10 20.69
CA ASP A 89 5.78 -8.32 21.47
C ASP A 89 6.34 -7.21 20.56
N THR A 90 6.60 -6.02 21.12
CA THR A 90 6.99 -4.81 20.36
C THR A 90 8.08 -5.06 19.30
N PRO A 91 9.14 -5.87 19.55
CA PRO A 91 10.16 -6.16 18.53
C PRO A 91 9.64 -6.87 17.28
N SER A 92 8.69 -7.80 17.41
CA SER A 92 8.08 -8.52 16.28
C SER A 92 7.21 -7.60 15.40
N MET A 93 6.52 -6.64 16.03
CA MET A 93 5.75 -5.62 15.31
C MET A 93 6.67 -4.62 14.59
N ASP A 94 7.82 -4.28 15.17
CA ASP A 94 8.79 -3.41 14.53
C ASP A 94 9.36 -4.06 13.25
N VAL A 95 9.74 -5.34 13.32
CA VAL A 95 10.19 -6.11 12.13
C VAL A 95 9.09 -6.15 11.06
N THR A 96 7.86 -6.50 11.44
CA THR A 96 6.73 -6.55 10.51
C THR A 96 6.50 -5.20 9.84
N ARG A 97 6.54 -4.11 10.62
CA ARG A 97 6.34 -2.74 10.12
C ARG A 97 7.44 -2.31 9.16
N ASP A 98 8.69 -2.65 9.44
CA ASP A 98 9.81 -2.29 8.56
C ASP A 98 9.76 -3.08 7.25
N VAL A 99 9.42 -4.37 7.29
CA VAL A 99 9.21 -5.15 6.05
C VAL A 99 8.01 -4.61 5.26
N PHE A 100 6.90 -4.25 5.93
CA PHE A 100 5.74 -3.61 5.29
C PHE A 100 6.12 -2.32 4.57
N ARG A 101 6.94 -1.47 5.21
CA ARG A 101 7.42 -0.22 4.61
C ARG A 101 8.29 -0.47 3.38
N SER A 102 9.23 -1.41 3.46
CA SER A 102 10.09 -1.75 2.32
C SER A 102 9.27 -2.29 1.15
N ALA A 103 8.36 -3.24 1.40
CA ALA A 103 7.49 -3.80 0.38
C ALA A 103 6.57 -2.75 -0.26
N PHE A 104 6.02 -1.86 0.55
CA PHE A 104 5.19 -0.76 0.06
C PHE A 104 5.98 0.25 -0.78
N ALA A 105 7.19 0.62 -0.35
CA ALA A 105 8.05 1.54 -1.08
C ALA A 105 8.42 0.97 -2.45
N LEU A 106 8.81 -0.31 -2.51
CA LEU A 106 9.13 -1.01 -3.75
C LEU A 106 7.93 -1.06 -4.70
N ALA A 107 6.77 -1.50 -4.20
CA ALA A 107 5.54 -1.51 -4.99
C ALA A 107 5.11 -0.11 -5.44
N SER A 108 5.47 0.94 -4.71
CA SER A 108 5.14 2.33 -5.06
C SER A 108 5.96 2.87 -6.23
N HIS A 109 7.17 2.35 -6.52
CA HIS A 109 7.97 2.79 -7.66
C HIS A 109 7.28 2.58 -9.01
N TYR A 110 6.34 1.63 -9.10
CA TYR A 110 5.59 1.31 -10.32
C TYR A 110 4.21 1.99 -10.40
N ASN A 111 3.84 2.76 -9.38
CA ASN A 111 2.51 3.31 -9.21
C ASN A 111 2.41 4.78 -9.65
N ARG A 112 1.17 5.25 -9.85
CA ARG A 112 0.87 6.65 -10.13
C ARG A 112 -0.45 7.04 -9.47
N PHE A 113 -0.44 8.19 -8.83
CA PHE A 113 -1.60 8.86 -8.25
C PHE A 113 -1.78 10.25 -8.86
N VAL A 114 -3.01 10.61 -9.20
CA VAL A 114 -3.43 11.97 -9.59
C VAL A 114 -4.63 12.37 -8.76
N SER A 115 -4.61 13.56 -8.16
CA SER A 115 -5.65 14.01 -7.24
C SER A 115 -6.93 14.52 -7.92
N SER A 116 -6.88 14.91 -9.20
CA SER A 116 -8.05 15.39 -9.95
C SER A 116 -7.91 15.23 -11.48
N PRO A 117 -8.76 14.42 -12.14
CA PRO A 117 -9.66 13.45 -11.52
C PRO A 117 -8.87 12.45 -10.67
N TYR A 118 -9.49 11.90 -9.63
CA TYR A 118 -8.85 10.87 -8.79
C TYR A 118 -8.52 9.66 -9.67
N GLN A 119 -7.23 9.42 -9.89
CA GLN A 119 -6.75 8.30 -10.68
C GLN A 119 -5.59 7.63 -9.95
N LEU A 120 -5.77 6.35 -9.64
CA LEU A 120 -4.77 5.51 -9.03
C LEU A 120 -4.59 4.27 -9.91
N ARG A 121 -3.34 3.93 -10.24
CA ARG A 121 -3.07 2.74 -11.05
C ARG A 121 -3.46 1.47 -10.31
N TYR A 122 -3.06 1.35 -9.04
CA TYR A 122 -3.48 0.28 -8.15
C TYR A 122 -3.28 0.67 -6.67
N LEU A 123 -4.00 -0.01 -5.77
CA LEU A 123 -3.70 -0.04 -4.34
C LEU A 123 -2.65 -1.10 -4.04
N VAL A 124 -1.79 -0.86 -3.07
CA VAL A 124 -0.91 -1.88 -2.51
C VAL A 124 -1.56 -2.38 -1.23
N VAL A 125 -1.82 -3.68 -1.17
CA VAL A 125 -2.36 -4.36 0.01
C VAL A 125 -1.33 -5.36 0.49
N ILE A 126 -0.91 -5.26 1.74
CA ILE A 126 0.13 -6.10 2.33
C ILE A 126 -0.47 -6.83 3.52
N GLN A 127 -0.31 -8.15 3.56
CA GLN A 127 -0.79 -9.00 4.65
C GLN A 127 0.37 -9.84 5.18
N ALA A 128 0.60 -9.80 6.48
CA ALA A 128 1.46 -10.74 7.19
C ALA A 128 0.59 -11.86 7.72
N VAL A 129 0.98 -13.10 7.43
CA VAL A 129 0.16 -14.29 7.64
C VAL A 129 0.95 -15.31 8.44
N HIS A 130 0.31 -15.94 9.42
CA HIS A 130 0.83 -17.12 10.10
C HIS A 130 0.88 -18.33 9.16
N ASP A 131 1.66 -19.35 9.50
CA ASP A 131 1.68 -20.63 8.77
C ASP A 131 0.30 -21.31 8.72
N SER A 132 -0.59 -20.99 9.66
CA SER A 132 -1.99 -21.44 9.68
C SER A 132 -2.87 -20.79 8.60
N GLY A 133 -2.37 -19.76 7.91
CA GLY A 133 -3.13 -18.93 6.98
C GLY A 133 -3.89 -17.77 7.63
N THR A 134 -3.78 -17.57 8.95
CA THR A 134 -4.41 -16.44 9.66
C THR A 134 -3.61 -15.16 9.46
N VAL A 135 -4.25 -14.11 8.97
CA VAL A 135 -3.67 -12.76 8.87
C VAL A 135 -3.53 -12.17 10.27
N TYR A 136 -2.33 -11.74 10.65
CA TYR A 136 -2.08 -11.09 11.95
C TYR A 136 -1.71 -9.61 11.83
N ALA A 137 -1.33 -9.16 10.63
CA ALA A 137 -1.14 -7.74 10.33
C ALA A 137 -1.55 -7.46 8.88
N GLU A 138 -2.16 -6.31 8.65
CA GLU A 138 -2.57 -5.85 7.33
C GLU A 138 -2.24 -4.36 7.17
N GLY A 139 -1.86 -3.96 5.97
CA GLY A 139 -1.60 -2.59 5.57
C GLY A 139 -2.14 -2.35 4.17
N ALA A 140 -2.76 -1.20 3.94
CA ALA A 140 -3.23 -0.82 2.61
C ALA A 140 -2.87 0.63 2.32
N GLY A 141 -2.40 0.89 1.11
CA GLY A 141 -1.96 2.22 0.74
C GLY A 141 -1.90 2.46 -0.75
N ALA A 142 -1.78 3.72 -1.09
CA ALA A 142 -1.47 4.21 -2.43
C ALA A 142 -0.21 5.07 -2.32
N ILE A 143 0.60 5.15 -3.37
CA ILE A 143 1.87 5.91 -3.39
C ILE A 143 1.82 7.19 -2.51
N GLY A 144 2.66 7.24 -1.46
CA GLY A 144 2.75 8.37 -0.52
C GLY A 144 1.70 8.43 0.61
N LEU A 145 0.76 7.48 0.67
CA LEU A 145 -0.27 7.31 1.71
C LEU A 145 -0.25 5.86 2.22
N TRP A 146 0.43 5.64 3.35
CA TRP A 146 0.41 4.37 4.07
C TRP A 146 -0.54 4.50 5.27
N ASP A 147 -1.62 3.72 5.29
CA ASP A 147 -2.49 3.59 6.45
C ASP A 147 -2.41 2.16 6.98
N THR A 148 -2.26 2.03 8.30
CA THR A 148 -2.33 0.73 8.98
C THR A 148 -3.78 0.59 9.46
N PRO A 149 -4.62 -0.26 8.85
CA PRO A 149 -5.95 -0.52 9.39
C PRO A 149 -5.84 -1.03 10.84
N PRO A 150 -6.82 -0.71 11.71
CA PRO A 150 -6.85 -1.24 13.06
C PRO A 150 -6.90 -2.77 13.00
N LEU A 151 -6.09 -3.43 13.84
CA LEU A 151 -6.07 -4.88 13.98
C LEU A 151 -7.50 -5.40 14.20
N PRO A 152 -7.89 -6.54 13.58
CA PRO A 152 -9.16 -7.17 13.88
C PRO A 152 -9.24 -7.43 15.39
N ALA A 153 -10.35 -7.04 16.00
CA ALA A 153 -10.58 -7.30 17.42
C ALA A 153 -10.40 -8.80 17.68
N PRO A 154 -9.70 -9.19 18.76
CA PRO A 154 -9.59 -10.60 19.11
C PRO A 154 -11.00 -11.16 19.22
N ALA A 155 -11.23 -12.30 18.58
CA ALA A 155 -12.48 -13.02 18.73
C ALA A 155 -12.67 -13.30 20.23
N GLU A 156 -13.60 -12.59 20.86
CA GLU A 156 -14.01 -12.89 22.22
C GLU A 156 -14.50 -14.33 22.22
N GLU A 157 -13.69 -15.20 22.80
CA GLU A 157 -14.07 -16.54 23.18
C GLU A 157 -15.32 -16.38 24.06
N VAL A 158 -16.47 -16.80 23.53
CA VAL A 158 -17.71 -16.95 24.28
C VAL A 158 -17.47 -18.07 25.30
N LEU A 159 -16.78 -17.74 26.38
CA LEU A 159 -16.66 -18.58 27.55
C LEU A 159 -17.93 -18.39 28.37
N HIS A 160 -18.87 -19.30 28.12
CA HIS A 160 -19.80 -19.78 29.14
C HIS A 160 -19.10 -19.90 30.50
N GLN A 161 -19.83 -19.55 31.56
CA GLN A 161 -19.93 -20.13 32.92
C GLN A 161 -20.17 -18.98 33.92
N GLY A 162 -21.23 -18.92 34.72
CA GLY A 162 -22.35 -19.83 35.01
C GLY A 162 -23.31 -19.14 35.98
#